data_AF-A0A388T964-F1
#
_entry.id   AF-A0A388T964-F1
#
_cell.length_a   1.000
_cell.length_b   1.000
_cell.length_c   1.000
_cell.angle_alpha   90.00
_cell.angle_beta   90.00
_cell.angle_gamma   90.00
#
_symmetry.space_group_name_H-M   'P 1'
#
loop_
_entity.id
_entity.type
_entity.pdbx_description
1 polymer ?
#
loop_
_entity_poly.entity_id
_entity_poly.type
_entity_poly.pdbx_seq_one_letter_code
_entity_poly.pdbx_strand_id
1 'polypeptide(L)'
;MAVDTTNKMAQFATSGFIAARKNPDGTALSAQRVLGFVRPINLTLIRNGVSLLNPEKKAKMAVKIDSGAWEIKELDFSSVSDLTAVTPAEFVSVITTTAFTGITASVVPNTDARAAGRLLLQATDSDAKFLQVFGYIAGAANFGSCGAFQGMGAWWRDYFTADDTITIQRSDQRTDNTNVDQTGSHNTLTRIQIKGQRTGATLTINTKPYDIIFKQMVDGGTLVIDSTGVKPNSYSAPLSGDSEVLGAPNLTVWKIDPMYKANAISNEGQEVAAKAEVYYDCAANTTDEAGGAMTISSFNYTMTAGEYTDENDVKHSQPEEQLYTASQWELLALNDVVTPQPTLELIA
;
A
#
# COMPACT_ATOMS: atom_id res chain seq x y z
N MET A 1 -19.69 29.36 -30.35
CA MET A 1 -19.65 28.85 -28.97
C MET A 1 -18.22 28.41 -28.71
N ALA A 2 -17.56 29.02 -27.74
CA ALA A 2 -16.29 28.50 -27.26
C ALA A 2 -16.59 27.08 -26.75
N VAL A 3 -15.85 26.09 -27.24
CA VAL A 3 -15.77 24.79 -26.57
C VAL A 3 -15.12 25.14 -25.25
N ASP A 4 -15.93 25.20 -24.20
CA ASP A 4 -15.43 25.21 -22.84
C ASP A 4 -14.62 23.92 -22.76
N THR A 5 -13.29 24.04 -22.81
CA THR A 5 -12.40 22.96 -22.45
C THR A 5 -12.65 22.77 -20.97
N THR A 6 -13.73 22.04 -20.65
CA THR A 6 -13.98 21.48 -19.32
C THR A 6 -12.64 21.00 -18.86
N ASN A 7 -12.17 21.59 -17.76
CA ASN A 7 -11.08 21.05 -16.96
C ASN A 7 -11.35 19.55 -16.87
N LYS A 8 -10.70 18.77 -17.73
CA LYS A 8 -10.45 17.37 -17.44
C LYS A 8 -9.80 17.45 -16.07
N MET A 9 -10.29 16.71 -15.08
CA MET A 9 -9.51 16.49 -13.87
C MET A 9 -8.17 15.90 -14.32
N ALA A 10 -7.15 16.75 -14.50
CA ALA A 10 -6.17 16.64 -15.59
C ALA A 10 -5.08 15.57 -15.40
N GLN A 11 -5.37 14.42 -14.80
CA GLN A 11 -4.39 13.36 -14.60
C GLN A 11 -4.87 11.97 -15.05
N PHE A 12 -6.18 11.68 -15.08
CA PHE A 12 -6.68 10.32 -15.32
C PHE A 12 -7.53 10.26 -16.60
N ALA A 13 -6.89 10.03 -17.75
CA ALA A 13 -7.60 9.79 -19.01
C ALA A 13 -8.24 8.39 -19.07
N THR A 14 -7.87 7.49 -18.15
CA THR A 14 -8.21 6.06 -18.11
C THR A 14 -8.32 5.58 -16.66
N SER A 15 -8.99 4.43 -16.43
CA SER A 15 -8.98 3.73 -15.15
C SER A 15 -7.54 3.49 -14.67
N GLY A 16 -7.25 3.79 -13.41
CA GLY A 16 -5.93 3.55 -12.81
C GLY A 16 -6.05 2.93 -11.43
N PHE A 17 -4.92 2.86 -10.72
CA PHE A 17 -4.91 2.34 -9.37
C PHE A 17 -3.88 3.03 -8.48
N ILE A 18 -4.13 2.95 -7.18
CA ILE A 18 -3.11 3.19 -6.16
C ILE A 18 -2.89 1.90 -5.38
N ALA A 19 -1.67 1.70 -4.89
CA ALA A 19 -1.33 0.53 -4.08
C ALA A 19 -0.50 0.94 -2.87
N ALA A 20 -0.66 0.25 -1.76
CA ALA A 20 0.19 0.34 -0.58
C ALA A 20 0.37 -1.04 0.03
N ARG A 21 1.47 -1.27 0.75
CA ARG A 21 1.59 -2.48 1.56
C ARG A 21 0.82 -2.34 2.88
N LYS A 22 0.32 -3.46 3.38
CA LYS A 22 -0.45 -3.53 4.62
C LYS A 22 0.40 -3.42 5.87
N ASN A 23 -0.26 -3.31 7.03
CA ASN A 23 0.39 -3.50 8.31
C ASN A 23 0.93 -4.94 8.45
N PRO A 24 2.02 -5.16 9.22
CA PRO A 24 2.57 -6.49 9.50
C PRO A 24 1.64 -7.48 10.22
N ASP A 25 0.51 -7.01 10.76
CA ASP A 25 -0.52 -7.86 11.37
C ASP A 25 -1.65 -8.23 10.38
N GLY A 26 -1.52 -7.83 9.12
CA GLY A 26 -2.51 -8.08 8.07
C GLY A 26 -3.68 -7.09 8.05
N THR A 27 -3.69 -6.05 8.89
CA THR A 27 -4.70 -4.99 8.83
C THR A 27 -4.39 -3.95 7.75
N ALA A 28 -5.40 -3.20 7.32
CA ALA A 28 -5.23 -2.08 6.39
C ALA A 28 -4.46 -0.92 7.06
N LEU A 29 -3.76 -0.11 6.26
CA LEU A 29 -3.18 1.13 6.75
C LEU A 29 -4.28 2.15 7.06
N SER A 30 -4.17 2.84 8.19
CA SER A 30 -4.98 4.01 8.50
C SER A 30 -4.13 5.06 9.24
N ALA A 31 -4.59 6.30 9.28
CA ALA A 31 -3.90 7.35 10.03
C ALA A 31 -3.71 6.99 11.51
N GLN A 32 -4.61 6.19 12.07
CA GLN A 32 -4.57 5.80 13.48
C GLN A 32 -3.82 4.49 13.72
N ARG A 33 -3.38 3.80 12.67
CA ARG A 33 -2.76 2.48 12.78
C ARG A 33 -1.75 2.24 11.66
N VAL A 34 -0.53 2.72 11.89
CA VAL A 34 0.65 2.34 11.08
C VAL A 34 1.60 1.54 11.97
N LEU A 35 1.64 0.23 11.74
CA LEU A 35 2.36 -0.72 12.59
C LEU A 35 3.73 -1.07 12.02
N GLY A 36 4.70 -1.18 12.92
CA GLY A 36 6.05 -1.61 12.63
C GLY A 36 6.44 -2.93 13.31
N PHE A 37 7.73 -3.04 13.57
CA PHE A 37 8.35 -4.23 14.13
C PHE A 37 7.97 -4.49 15.61
N VAL A 38 7.99 -5.77 16.01
CA VAL A 38 7.72 -6.23 17.41
C VAL A 38 8.98 -6.75 18.11
N ARG A 39 10.00 -7.15 17.35
CA ARG A 39 11.25 -7.73 17.87
C ARG A 39 12.43 -6.84 17.54
N PRO A 40 13.51 -6.85 18.33
CA PRO A 40 14.68 -6.02 18.06
C PRO A 40 15.19 -6.17 16.61
N ILE A 41 15.57 -5.05 16.00
CA ILE A 41 16.07 -5.01 14.61
C ILE A 41 17.54 -4.59 14.55
N ASN A 42 18.24 -5.04 13.49
CA ASN A 42 19.62 -4.66 13.24
C ASN A 42 19.70 -3.49 12.25
N LEU A 43 20.08 -2.31 12.74
CA LEU A 43 20.24 -1.10 11.93
C LEU A 43 21.65 -0.92 11.33
N THR A 44 22.60 -1.81 11.67
CA THR A 44 23.98 -1.76 11.14
C THR A 44 24.14 -2.48 9.81
N LEU A 45 23.07 -3.08 9.29
CA LEU A 45 23.10 -3.84 8.05
C LEU A 45 23.43 -2.92 6.86
N ILE A 46 24.16 -3.48 5.90
CA ILE A 46 24.49 -2.84 4.62
C ILE A 46 24.15 -3.84 3.52
N ARG A 47 23.42 -3.42 2.49
CA ARG A 47 23.05 -4.28 1.36
C ARG A 47 23.20 -3.51 0.05
N ASN A 48 23.92 -4.10 -0.91
CA ASN A 48 24.18 -3.49 -2.22
C ASN A 48 24.73 -2.06 -2.15
N GLY A 49 25.58 -1.78 -1.16
CA GLY A 49 26.13 -0.44 -0.92
C GLY A 49 25.18 0.55 -0.23
N VAL A 50 23.94 0.15 0.07
CA VAL A 50 22.99 0.94 0.84
C VAL A 50 23.14 0.61 2.32
N SER A 51 23.37 1.64 3.15
CA SER A 51 23.36 1.55 4.62
C SER A 51 22.06 2.16 5.15
N LEU A 52 21.50 1.59 6.23
CA LEU A 52 20.35 2.19 6.91
C LEU A 52 20.71 3.47 7.66
N LEU A 53 21.95 3.54 8.15
CA LEU A 53 22.48 4.66 8.92
C LEU A 53 23.67 5.29 8.21
N ASN A 54 23.82 6.61 8.32
CA ASN A 54 25.05 7.31 7.97
C ASN A 54 26.15 7.05 9.03
N PRO A 55 27.40 7.49 8.80
CA PRO A 55 28.50 7.32 9.77
C PRO A 55 28.26 7.96 11.15
N GLU A 56 27.36 8.94 11.24
CA GLU A 56 26.94 9.59 12.49
C GLU A 56 25.80 8.84 13.21
N LYS A 57 25.42 7.65 12.72
CA LYS A 57 24.31 6.83 13.23
C LYS A 57 22.94 7.48 13.03
N LYS A 58 22.74 8.18 11.93
CA LYS A 58 21.48 8.86 11.62
C LYS A 58 20.85 8.38 10.32
N ALA A 59 19.54 8.54 10.20
CA ALA A 59 18.78 8.17 9.01
C ALA A 59 17.62 9.11 8.74
N LYS A 60 17.27 9.34 7.47
CA LYS A 60 16.09 10.13 7.11
C LYS A 60 14.83 9.27 7.11
N MET A 61 13.76 9.81 7.68
CA MET A 61 12.40 9.29 7.54
C MET A 61 11.48 10.44 7.12
N ALA A 62 10.61 10.16 6.15
CA ALA A 62 9.60 11.08 5.69
C ALA A 62 8.23 10.62 6.19
N VAL A 63 7.40 11.55 6.66
CA VAL A 63 6.02 11.29 7.07
C VAL A 63 5.06 12.26 6.38
N LYS A 64 3.86 11.79 6.06
CA LYS A 64 2.78 12.61 5.48
C LYS A 64 1.46 12.19 6.07
N ILE A 65 0.68 13.17 6.55
CA ILE A 65 -0.69 12.96 7.02
C ILE A 65 -1.61 13.53 5.96
N ASP A 66 -2.55 12.69 5.49
CA ASP A 66 -3.50 13.00 4.43
C ASP A 66 -2.84 13.78 3.29
N SER A 67 -3.15 15.07 3.28
CA SER A 67 -2.94 16.03 2.23
C SER A 67 -1.79 17.00 2.52
N GLY A 68 -1.15 16.83 3.68
CA GLY A 68 -0.05 17.66 4.12
C GLY A 68 1.21 17.48 3.26
N ALA A 69 2.17 18.38 3.42
CA ALA A 69 3.49 18.19 2.84
C ALA A 69 4.22 17.02 3.52
N TRP A 70 5.11 16.35 2.77
CA TRP A 70 6.06 15.41 3.36
C TRP A 70 6.98 16.15 4.34
N GLU A 71 6.93 15.77 5.61
CA GLU A 71 7.87 16.22 6.63
C GLU A 71 9.02 15.21 6.70
N ILE A 72 10.23 15.68 6.41
CA ILE A 72 11.43 14.84 6.39
C ILE A 72 12.29 15.23 7.58
N LYS A 73 12.63 14.25 8.42
CA LYS A 73 13.55 14.48 9.51
C LYS A 73 14.62 13.41 9.57
N GLU A 74 15.75 13.81 10.12
CA GLU A 74 16.86 12.94 10.44
C GLU A 74 16.64 12.37 11.86
N LEU A 75 16.42 11.06 11.92
CA LEU A 75 16.38 10.28 13.15
C LEU A 75 17.82 10.05 13.65
N ASP A 76 18.10 10.42 14.89
CA ASP A 76 19.41 10.24 15.52
C ASP A 76 19.43 9.02 16.45
N PHE A 77 20.17 7.97 16.07
CA PHE A 77 20.34 6.76 16.85
C PHE A 77 21.67 6.75 17.64
N SER A 78 22.37 7.88 17.75
CA SER A 78 23.66 7.96 18.44
C SER A 78 23.60 7.57 19.91
N SER A 79 22.45 7.79 20.57
CA SER A 79 22.19 7.41 21.96
C SER A 79 21.80 5.95 22.16
N VAL A 80 21.52 5.20 21.09
CA VAL A 80 21.18 3.77 21.17
C VAL A 80 22.45 2.96 21.40
N SER A 81 22.47 2.16 22.46
CA SER A 81 23.67 1.44 22.90
C SER A 81 24.04 0.27 21.99
N ASP A 82 23.04 -0.45 21.46
CA ASP A 82 23.23 -1.59 20.58
C ASP A 82 22.41 -1.44 19.30
N LEU A 83 23.06 -0.96 18.24
CA LEU A 83 22.45 -0.80 16.93
C LEU A 83 22.16 -2.13 16.23
N THR A 84 22.64 -3.26 16.76
CA THR A 84 22.37 -4.60 16.21
C THR A 84 21.07 -5.20 16.73
N ALA A 85 20.49 -4.61 17.79
CA ALA A 85 19.29 -5.10 18.45
C ALA A 85 18.42 -3.94 18.98
N VAL A 86 18.04 -3.00 18.10
CA VAL A 86 17.22 -1.83 18.47
C VAL A 86 15.79 -2.26 18.75
N THR A 87 15.30 -1.96 19.96
CA THR A 87 13.95 -2.31 20.43
C THR A 87 12.88 -1.31 19.96
N PRO A 88 11.58 -1.68 19.98
CA PRO A 88 10.50 -0.75 19.69
C PRO A 88 10.52 0.50 20.60
N ALA A 89 10.87 0.32 21.88
CA ALA A 89 10.90 1.42 22.85
C ALA A 89 12.04 2.44 22.56
N GLU A 90 13.22 1.95 22.17
CA GLU A 90 14.32 2.83 21.75
C GLU A 90 13.96 3.60 20.48
N PHE A 91 13.32 2.92 19.52
CA PHE A 91 12.86 3.57 18.29
C PHE A 91 11.78 4.64 18.57
N VAL A 92 10.82 4.35 19.46
CA VAL A 92 9.82 5.34 19.92
C VAL A 92 10.51 6.57 20.53
N SER A 93 11.52 6.38 21.36
CA SER A 93 12.29 7.48 21.96
C SER A 93 12.94 8.37 20.89
N VAL A 94 13.54 7.75 19.86
CA VAL A 94 14.17 8.46 18.74
C VAL A 94 13.14 9.25 17.93
N ILE A 95 11.99 8.65 17.57
CA ILE A 95 10.91 9.36 16.84
C ILE A 95 10.37 10.52 17.69
N THR A 96 10.11 10.28 18.98
CA THR A 96 9.57 11.28 19.90
C THR A 96 10.51 12.47 20.04
N THR A 97 11.81 12.22 20.17
CA THR A 97 12.85 13.27 20.24
C THR A 97 12.97 14.04 18.93
N THR A 98 12.84 13.34 17.80
CA THR A 98 12.85 13.97 16.47
C THR A 98 11.62 14.87 16.24
N ALA A 99 10.54 14.60 16.98
CA ALA A 99 9.34 15.45 17.10
C ALA A 99 8.69 15.77 15.75
N PHE A 100 8.33 14.74 14.97
CA PHE A 100 7.47 14.93 13.79
C PHE A 100 6.13 15.57 14.18
N THR A 101 5.63 16.43 13.31
CA THR A 101 4.42 17.20 13.52
C THR A 101 3.20 16.31 13.31
N GLY A 102 2.26 16.37 14.25
CA GLY A 102 0.95 15.73 14.09
C GLY A 102 0.97 14.20 14.16
N ILE A 103 2.07 13.58 14.60
CA ILE A 103 2.14 12.13 14.84
C ILE A 103 2.55 11.83 16.28
N THR A 104 2.11 10.68 16.78
CA THR A 104 2.60 10.06 18.02
C THR A 104 3.22 8.72 17.71
N ALA A 105 4.30 8.40 18.43
CA ALA A 105 4.93 7.08 18.40
C ALA A 105 4.73 6.41 19.75
N SER A 106 4.36 5.14 19.72
CA SER A 106 4.16 4.34 20.94
C SER A 106 4.44 2.86 20.68
N VAL A 107 4.40 2.07 21.75
CA VAL A 107 4.39 0.61 21.67
C VAL A 107 2.95 0.15 21.91
N VAL A 108 2.42 -0.68 21.02
CA VAL A 108 1.05 -1.19 21.15
C VAL A 108 0.90 -1.94 22.49
N PRO A 109 -0.13 -1.63 23.29
CA PRO A 109 -0.35 -2.28 24.57
C PRO A 109 -0.69 -3.77 24.40
N ASN A 110 -0.41 -4.55 25.45
CA ASN A 110 -0.65 -6.00 25.47
C ASN A 110 -2.14 -6.42 25.36
N THR A 111 -3.07 -5.47 25.31
CA THR A 111 -4.50 -5.73 25.13
C THR A 111 -4.87 -6.06 23.68
N ASP A 112 -4.06 -5.66 22.70
CA ASP A 112 -4.23 -6.04 21.29
C ASP A 112 -3.38 -7.28 21.00
N ALA A 113 -3.99 -8.47 21.02
CA ALA A 113 -3.26 -9.73 20.88
C ALA A 113 -2.50 -9.87 19.54
N ARG A 114 -2.90 -9.15 18.49
CA ARG A 114 -2.29 -9.24 17.15
C ARG A 114 -1.12 -8.28 16.97
N ALA A 115 -1.18 -7.13 17.66
CA ALA A 115 -0.18 -6.08 17.52
C ALA A 115 0.62 -5.77 18.79
N ALA A 116 0.33 -6.41 19.93
CA ALA A 116 1.02 -6.21 21.20
C ALA A 116 2.55 -6.15 21.06
N GLY A 117 3.17 -5.11 21.63
CA GLY A 117 4.61 -4.91 21.60
C GLY A 117 5.16 -4.34 20.28
N ARG A 118 4.34 -4.14 19.25
CA ARG A 118 4.76 -3.49 18.00
C ARG A 118 5.00 -1.99 18.19
N LEU A 119 5.91 -1.45 17.40
CA LEU A 119 5.98 -0.01 17.13
C LEU A 119 4.67 0.44 16.45
N LEU A 120 4.10 1.54 16.91
CA LEU A 120 2.88 2.14 16.37
C LEU A 120 3.11 3.62 16.11
N LEU A 121 2.75 4.06 14.91
CA LEU A 121 2.56 5.47 14.57
C LEU A 121 1.09 5.79 14.36
N GLN A 122 0.67 6.93 14.90
CA GLN A 122 -0.69 7.44 14.78
C GLN A 122 -0.66 8.93 14.49
N ALA A 123 -1.59 9.43 13.69
CA ALA A 123 -1.86 10.84 13.59
C ALA A 123 -2.48 11.35 14.92
N THR A 124 -2.15 12.57 15.32
CA THR A 124 -2.77 13.22 16.49
C THR A 124 -4.19 13.68 16.19
N ASP A 125 -4.50 13.94 14.93
CA ASP A 125 -5.84 14.26 14.46
C ASP A 125 -6.62 12.94 14.27
N SER A 126 -7.72 12.77 15.00
CA SER A 126 -8.57 11.58 14.91
C SER A 126 -9.33 11.47 13.59
N ASP A 127 -9.53 12.59 12.91
CA ASP A 127 -10.27 12.64 11.64
C ASP A 127 -9.36 12.39 10.43
N ALA A 128 -8.05 12.33 10.65
CA ALA A 128 -7.10 11.99 9.61
C ALA A 128 -7.37 10.58 9.07
N LYS A 129 -7.23 10.41 7.75
CA LYS A 129 -7.55 9.14 7.07
C LYS A 129 -6.29 8.34 6.76
N PHE A 130 -5.24 9.02 6.33
CA PHE A 130 -3.99 8.43 5.90
C PHE A 130 -2.81 8.97 6.71
N LEU A 131 -1.95 8.05 7.14
CA LEU A 131 -0.59 8.34 7.59
C LEU A 131 0.34 7.51 6.72
N GLN A 132 1.24 8.19 6.02
CA GLN A 132 2.25 7.57 5.16
C GLN A 132 3.62 7.79 5.78
N VAL A 133 4.44 6.74 5.77
CA VAL A 133 5.82 6.77 6.26
C VAL A 133 6.74 6.14 5.22
N PHE A 134 7.79 6.87 4.86
CA PHE A 134 8.65 6.56 3.75
C PHE A 134 10.14 6.71 4.08
N GLY A 135 10.97 5.81 3.54
CA GLY A 135 12.42 5.78 3.72
C GLY A 135 12.96 4.38 4.01
N TYR A 136 14.26 4.18 3.81
CA TYR A 136 14.91 2.89 4.14
C TYR A 136 14.76 2.53 5.62
N ILE A 137 14.85 3.52 6.51
CA ILE A 137 14.66 3.30 7.96
C ILE A 137 13.20 2.97 8.30
N ALA A 138 12.22 3.51 7.56
CA ALA A 138 10.81 3.16 7.71
C ALA A 138 10.56 1.71 7.25
N GLY A 139 11.19 1.30 6.14
CA GLY A 139 11.19 -0.08 5.67
C GLY A 139 11.83 -1.03 6.67
N ALA A 140 12.99 -0.68 7.23
CA ALA A 140 13.67 -1.46 8.27
C ALA A 140 12.87 -1.53 9.59
N ALA A 141 12.10 -0.50 9.90
CA ALA A 141 11.15 -0.50 11.02
C ALA A 141 9.87 -1.30 10.75
N ASN A 142 9.80 -2.01 9.61
CA ASN A 142 8.68 -2.87 9.24
C ASN A 142 7.34 -2.16 9.07
N PHE A 143 7.36 -0.86 8.79
CA PHE A 143 6.16 -0.18 8.32
C PHE A 143 5.79 -0.71 6.92
N GLY A 144 4.52 -1.05 6.72
CA GLY A 144 4.07 -1.62 5.45
C GLY A 144 4.53 -3.07 5.27
N SER A 145 4.71 -3.83 6.36
CA SER A 145 5.18 -5.22 6.30
C SER A 145 6.50 -5.37 5.53
N CYS A 146 7.40 -4.40 5.70
CA CYS A 146 8.73 -4.40 5.07
C CYS A 146 9.78 -5.04 6.00
N GLY A 147 10.75 -5.76 5.45
CA GLY A 147 12.01 -6.00 6.16
C GLY A 147 13.05 -4.92 5.86
N ALA A 148 14.17 -4.96 6.57
CA ALA A 148 15.36 -4.17 6.23
C ALA A 148 15.75 -4.40 4.75
N PHE A 149 15.80 -3.32 3.97
CA PHE A 149 16.06 -3.33 2.53
C PHE A 149 15.08 -4.14 1.68
N GLN A 150 13.84 -4.33 2.14
CA GLN A 150 12.80 -5.03 1.38
C GLN A 150 11.66 -4.13 0.93
N GLY A 151 11.78 -2.83 1.19
CA GLY A 151 10.77 -1.83 0.90
C GLY A 151 11.16 -0.51 1.55
N MET A 152 10.31 0.48 1.36
CA MET A 152 10.57 1.86 1.79
C MET A 152 9.57 2.34 2.84
N GLY A 153 8.81 1.44 3.49
CA GLY A 153 7.81 1.79 4.50
C GLY A 153 6.36 1.61 4.03
N ALA A 154 5.43 2.23 4.76
CA ALA A 154 3.99 2.22 4.49
C ALA A 154 3.58 3.52 3.78
N TRP A 155 3.46 3.47 2.45
CA TRP A 155 3.10 4.61 1.63
C TRP A 155 2.31 4.14 0.41
N TRP A 156 1.49 5.02 -0.14
CA TRP A 156 0.72 4.74 -1.34
C TRP A 156 1.57 5.03 -2.56
N ARG A 157 1.38 4.31 -3.66
CA ARG A 157 1.97 4.63 -4.97
C ARG A 157 0.87 4.69 -6.00
N ASP A 158 0.85 5.76 -6.78
CA ASP A 158 -0.10 5.97 -7.85
C ASP A 158 0.40 5.46 -9.19
N TYR A 159 -0.55 4.93 -9.96
CA TYR A 159 -0.35 4.38 -11.28
C TYR A 159 -1.49 4.84 -12.17
N PHE A 160 -1.50 6.14 -12.40
CA PHE A 160 -2.38 6.71 -13.41
C PHE A 160 -1.54 7.42 -14.46
N THR A 161 -1.75 7.03 -15.70
CA THR A 161 -1.01 7.58 -16.82
C THR A 161 -1.96 7.91 -17.94
N ALA A 162 -1.64 8.97 -18.68
CA ALA A 162 -2.28 9.24 -19.96
C ALA A 162 -1.84 8.25 -21.06
N ASP A 163 -0.87 7.37 -20.77
CA ASP A 163 -0.47 6.27 -21.65
C ASP A 163 -1.13 4.96 -21.19
N ASP A 164 -1.62 4.17 -22.15
CA ASP A 164 -2.34 2.90 -21.93
C ASP A 164 -1.42 1.75 -21.46
N THR A 165 -0.19 2.06 -21.06
CA THR A 165 0.79 1.04 -20.67
C THR A 165 0.59 0.54 -19.25
N ILE A 166 -0.09 1.34 -18.42
CA ILE A 166 -0.50 0.95 -17.08
C ILE A 166 -1.98 0.63 -17.10
N THR A 167 -2.33 -0.62 -16.80
CA THR A 167 -3.73 -1.07 -16.81
C THR A 167 -4.02 -1.91 -15.57
N ILE A 168 -5.26 -1.85 -15.11
CA ILE A 168 -5.80 -2.72 -14.08
C ILE A 168 -7.13 -3.30 -14.55
N GLN A 169 -7.18 -4.61 -14.70
CA GLN A 169 -8.39 -5.35 -15.07
C GLN A 169 -8.86 -6.19 -13.90
N ARG A 170 -10.17 -6.40 -13.80
CA ARG A 170 -10.81 -7.14 -12.71
C ARG A 170 -11.69 -8.23 -13.25
N SER A 171 -11.54 -9.44 -12.72
CA SER A 171 -12.50 -10.53 -12.86
C SER A 171 -13.13 -10.90 -11.51
N ASP A 172 -14.46 -11.05 -11.50
CA ASP A 172 -15.22 -11.41 -10.29
C ASP A 172 -15.03 -12.89 -9.96
N GLN A 173 -14.82 -13.21 -8.68
CA GLN A 173 -15.02 -14.56 -8.15
C GLN A 173 -16.37 -14.61 -7.42
N ARG A 174 -17.21 -15.60 -7.74
CA ARG A 174 -18.55 -15.73 -7.19
C ARG A 174 -18.77 -17.16 -6.68
N THR A 175 -19.43 -17.29 -5.54
CA THR A 175 -20.13 -18.53 -5.20
C THR A 175 -21.56 -18.44 -5.71
N ASP A 176 -22.01 -19.53 -6.33
CA ASP A 176 -23.40 -19.66 -6.76
C ASP A 176 -24.32 -19.98 -5.59
N ASN A 177 -25.61 -19.69 -5.76
CA ASN A 177 -26.64 -20.10 -4.82
C ASN A 177 -26.59 -21.61 -4.61
N THR A 178 -26.31 -22.05 -3.38
CA THR A 178 -26.27 -23.47 -3.05
C THR A 178 -27.38 -23.78 -2.06
N ASN A 179 -28.22 -24.74 -2.39
CA ASN A 179 -29.20 -25.30 -1.46
C ASN A 179 -28.61 -26.56 -0.84
N VAL A 180 -28.49 -26.57 0.48
CA VAL A 180 -28.17 -27.78 1.24
C VAL A 180 -29.45 -28.29 1.86
N ASP A 181 -29.92 -29.42 1.35
CA ASP A 181 -31.11 -30.08 1.87
C ASP A 181 -30.68 -31.08 2.96
N GLN A 182 -31.13 -30.85 4.19
CA GLN A 182 -30.90 -31.76 5.30
C GLN A 182 -32.22 -32.41 5.71
N THR A 183 -32.28 -33.74 5.64
CA THR A 183 -33.43 -34.50 6.13
C THR A 183 -33.29 -34.72 7.63
N GLY A 184 -34.20 -34.13 8.42
CA GLY A 184 -34.25 -34.30 9.87
C GLY A 184 -34.92 -35.61 10.31
N SER A 185 -34.84 -35.91 11.61
CA SER A 185 -35.68 -36.96 12.20
C SER A 185 -37.15 -36.56 12.05
N HIS A 186 -38.00 -37.51 11.66
CA HIS A 186 -39.41 -37.33 11.23
C HIS A 186 -39.62 -36.89 9.76
N ASN A 187 -38.64 -37.10 8.88
CA ASN A 187 -38.82 -36.94 7.42
C ASN A 187 -39.13 -35.50 6.98
N THR A 188 -38.79 -34.52 7.82
CA THR A 188 -38.86 -33.10 7.50
C THR A 188 -37.62 -32.66 6.72
N LEU A 189 -37.82 -32.03 5.56
CA LEU A 189 -36.76 -31.48 4.75
C LEU A 189 -36.47 -30.05 5.20
N THR A 190 -35.31 -29.82 5.80
CA THR A 190 -34.82 -28.47 6.11
C THR A 190 -33.88 -28.04 5.00
N ARG A 191 -34.28 -27.03 4.21
CA ARG A 191 -33.43 -26.43 3.18
C ARG A 191 -32.66 -25.25 3.77
N ILE A 192 -31.35 -25.37 3.83
CA ILE A 192 -30.45 -24.27 4.13
C ILE A 192 -30.05 -23.65 2.79
N GLN A 193 -30.49 -22.42 2.53
CA GLN A 193 -30.10 -21.66 1.35
C GLN A 193 -28.85 -20.84 1.66
N ILE A 194 -27.73 -21.21 1.06
CA ILE A 194 -26.52 -20.38 1.02
C ILE A 194 -26.70 -19.45 -0.18
N LYS A 195 -26.92 -18.15 0.09
CA LYS A 195 -27.02 -17.14 -0.96
C LYS A 195 -25.66 -17.00 -1.66
N GLY A 196 -25.69 -16.91 -2.98
CA GLY A 196 -24.51 -16.63 -3.77
C GLY A 196 -23.96 -15.25 -3.42
N GLN A 197 -22.65 -15.18 -3.28
CA GLN A 197 -21.94 -13.98 -2.86
C GLN A 197 -20.67 -13.81 -3.69
N ARG A 198 -20.20 -12.56 -3.82
CA ARG A 198 -18.85 -12.30 -4.34
C ARG A 198 -17.86 -12.76 -3.27
N THR A 199 -16.98 -13.69 -3.61
CA THR A 199 -15.98 -14.25 -2.69
C THR A 199 -14.63 -13.58 -2.82
N GLY A 200 -14.44 -12.78 -3.87
CA GLY A 200 -13.19 -12.10 -4.15
C GLY A 200 -13.13 -11.56 -5.56
N ALA A 201 -11.94 -11.13 -5.94
CA ALA A 201 -11.62 -10.69 -7.28
C ALA A 201 -10.19 -11.10 -7.64
N THR A 202 -9.95 -11.28 -8.93
CA THR A 202 -8.60 -11.33 -9.47
C THR A 202 -8.32 -10.03 -10.21
N LEU A 203 -7.25 -9.35 -9.85
CA LEU A 203 -6.76 -8.14 -10.51
C LEU A 203 -5.59 -8.50 -11.42
N THR A 204 -5.65 -8.09 -12.67
CA THR A 204 -4.53 -8.17 -13.60
C THR A 204 -3.98 -6.76 -13.79
N ILE A 205 -2.75 -6.54 -13.33
CA ILE A 205 -2.07 -5.25 -13.40
C ILE A 205 -0.91 -5.35 -14.37
N ASN A 206 -0.88 -4.47 -15.36
CA ASN A 206 0.29 -4.28 -16.21
C ASN A 206 0.91 -2.93 -15.85
N THR A 207 2.23 -2.88 -15.66
CA THR A 207 2.97 -1.63 -15.42
C THR A 207 4.04 -1.39 -16.48
N LYS A 208 4.62 -0.19 -16.46
CA LYS A 208 5.67 0.20 -17.41
C LYS A 208 6.88 -0.74 -17.34
N PRO A 209 7.56 -0.95 -18.48
CA PRO A 209 8.91 -1.50 -18.47
C PRO A 209 9.78 -0.71 -17.50
N TYR A 210 10.46 -1.42 -16.60
CA TYR A 210 11.35 -0.85 -15.57
C TYR A 210 10.67 -0.14 -14.38
N ASP A 211 9.38 -0.38 -14.10
CA ASP A 211 8.78 0.06 -12.84
C ASP A 211 9.28 -0.78 -11.64
N ILE A 212 10.53 -0.51 -11.25
CA ILE A 212 11.21 -1.22 -10.17
C ILE A 212 10.69 -0.84 -8.78
N ILE A 213 9.92 0.25 -8.67
CA ILE A 213 9.25 0.64 -7.43
C ILE A 213 8.06 -0.27 -7.19
N PHE A 214 7.18 -0.45 -8.17
CA PHE A 214 6.08 -1.41 -8.02
C PHE A 214 6.60 -2.83 -7.83
N LYS A 215 7.64 -3.19 -8.58
CA LYS A 215 8.31 -4.48 -8.41
C LYS A 215 8.82 -4.65 -7.00
N GLN A 216 9.47 -3.63 -6.41
CA GLN A 216 9.88 -3.69 -5.02
C GLN A 216 8.67 -3.84 -4.10
N MET A 217 7.59 -3.07 -4.29
CA MET A 217 6.37 -3.19 -3.47
C MET A 217 5.79 -4.61 -3.48
N VAL A 218 5.80 -5.28 -4.62
CA VAL A 218 5.26 -6.64 -4.80
C VAL A 218 6.24 -7.73 -4.33
N ASP A 219 7.49 -7.67 -4.75
CA ASP A 219 8.43 -8.79 -4.55
C ASP A 219 9.21 -8.63 -3.24
N GLY A 220 9.28 -7.44 -2.68
CA GLY A 220 10.32 -7.10 -1.71
C GLY A 220 11.59 -6.63 -2.38
N GLY A 221 12.73 -6.77 -1.69
CA GLY A 221 14.04 -6.53 -2.27
C GLY A 221 14.55 -5.10 -2.15
N THR A 222 15.79 -4.92 -2.57
CA THR A 222 16.59 -3.73 -2.32
C THR A 222 16.60 -2.84 -3.54
N LEU A 223 15.99 -1.67 -3.40
CA LEU A 223 16.18 -0.55 -4.31
C LEU A 223 17.55 0.07 -4.02
N VAL A 224 18.30 0.44 -5.06
CA VAL A 224 19.45 1.34 -4.94
C VAL A 224 19.03 2.64 -5.59
N ILE A 225 19.02 3.72 -4.83
CA ILE A 225 18.72 5.07 -5.35
C ILE A 225 20.04 5.70 -5.75
N ASP A 226 20.07 6.41 -6.89
CA ASP A 226 21.29 7.12 -7.29
C ASP A 226 21.65 8.24 -6.29
N SER A 227 22.88 8.75 -6.37
CA SER A 227 23.35 9.83 -5.49
C SER A 227 22.62 11.15 -5.68
N THR A 228 21.82 11.29 -6.74
CA THR A 228 20.98 12.46 -6.97
C THR A 228 19.61 12.30 -6.33
N GLY A 229 19.26 11.08 -5.90
CA GLY A 229 17.98 10.75 -5.31
C GLY A 229 16.83 10.71 -6.31
N VAL A 230 17.02 11.18 -7.55
CA VAL A 230 15.91 11.47 -8.49
C VAL A 230 15.20 10.19 -8.95
N LYS A 231 15.96 9.11 -9.14
CA LYS A 231 15.44 7.87 -9.70
C LYS A 231 16.10 6.64 -9.08
N PRO A 232 15.40 5.50 -9.05
CA PRO A 232 16.03 4.27 -8.64
C PRO A 232 17.03 3.84 -9.73
N ASN A 233 18.26 3.58 -9.31
CA ASN A 233 19.37 3.17 -10.16
C ASN A 233 19.31 1.67 -10.50
N SER A 234 19.04 0.84 -9.49
CA SER A 234 18.97 -0.61 -9.66
C SER A 234 18.05 -1.27 -8.62
N TYR A 235 17.72 -2.53 -8.88
CA TYR A 235 16.91 -3.38 -8.02
C TYR A 235 17.62 -4.72 -7.82
N SER A 236 17.56 -5.25 -6.60
CA SER A 236 17.98 -6.61 -6.28
C SER A 236 16.86 -7.35 -5.57
N ALA A 237 16.55 -8.55 -6.05
CA ALA A 237 15.53 -9.41 -5.46
C ALA A 237 15.86 -9.76 -3.99
N PRO A 238 14.83 -10.07 -3.17
CA PRO A 238 15.05 -10.60 -1.83
C PRO A 238 15.95 -11.84 -1.84
N LEU A 239 16.79 -12.00 -0.82
CA LEU A 239 17.62 -13.19 -0.65
C LEU A 239 16.79 -14.33 -0.05
N SER A 240 17.01 -15.56 -0.53
CA SER A 240 16.41 -16.76 0.06
C SER A 240 16.88 -16.91 1.52
N GLY A 241 15.97 -16.84 2.47
CA GLY A 241 16.29 -16.96 3.90
C GLY A 241 16.32 -15.64 4.68
N ASP A 242 15.93 -14.50 4.08
CA ASP A 242 15.49 -13.33 4.85
C ASP A 242 14.23 -13.73 5.65
N SER A 243 14.43 -14.27 6.84
CA SER A 243 13.46 -14.95 7.69
C SER A 243 12.41 -14.04 8.34
N GLU A 244 12.53 -12.72 8.12
CA GLU A 244 11.53 -11.73 8.57
C GLU A 244 10.37 -11.54 7.57
N VAL A 245 10.46 -12.12 6.38
CA VAL A 245 9.36 -12.15 5.41
C VAL A 245 8.35 -13.23 5.81
N LEU A 246 7.47 -12.91 6.74
CA LEU A 246 6.28 -13.71 7.02
C LEU A 246 5.27 -13.50 5.88
N GLY A 247 5.48 -14.17 4.75
CA GLY A 247 4.58 -14.18 3.59
C GLY A 247 4.92 -13.13 2.52
N ALA A 248 4.53 -13.39 1.28
CA ALA A 248 4.59 -12.39 0.20
C ALA A 248 3.87 -11.11 0.67
N PRO A 249 4.40 -9.91 0.40
CA PRO A 249 3.80 -8.68 0.92
C PRO A 249 2.40 -8.51 0.32
N ASN A 250 1.38 -8.57 1.17
CA ASN A 250 0.02 -8.29 0.76
C ASN A 250 -0.15 -6.78 0.57
N LEU A 251 -0.85 -6.43 -0.51
CA LEU A 251 -1.11 -5.05 -0.89
C LEU A 251 -2.57 -4.70 -0.58
N THR A 252 -2.79 -3.45 -0.19
CA THR A 252 -4.07 -2.78 -0.41
C THR A 252 -4.01 -2.08 -1.75
N VAL A 253 -4.98 -2.35 -2.62
CA VAL A 253 -5.09 -1.76 -3.97
C VAL A 253 -6.43 -1.06 -4.08
N TRP A 254 -6.43 0.17 -4.57
CA TRP A 254 -7.67 0.86 -4.93
C TRP A 254 -7.70 0.97 -6.44
N LYS A 255 -8.64 0.27 -7.07
CA LYS A 255 -8.96 0.48 -8.48
C LYS A 255 -9.91 1.65 -8.58
N ILE A 256 -9.57 2.64 -9.39
CA ILE A 256 -10.34 3.89 -9.48
C ILE A 256 -10.81 4.07 -10.92
N ASP A 257 -12.13 4.19 -11.06
CA ASP A 257 -12.81 4.41 -12.33
C ASP A 257 -13.52 5.77 -12.32
N PRO A 258 -13.10 6.73 -13.15
CA PRO A 258 -13.86 7.95 -13.36
C PRO A 258 -15.18 7.63 -14.06
N MET A 259 -16.27 8.29 -13.64
CA MET A 259 -17.60 8.14 -14.19
C MET A 259 -17.99 9.39 -14.94
N TYR A 260 -18.37 9.24 -16.21
CA TYR A 260 -18.77 10.33 -17.09
C TYR A 260 -20.26 10.31 -17.38
N LYS A 261 -20.87 11.49 -17.45
CA LYS A 261 -22.22 11.64 -18.00
C LYS A 261 -22.15 11.45 -19.50
N ALA A 262 -22.94 10.53 -20.05
CA ALA A 262 -23.03 10.37 -21.49
C ALA A 262 -23.47 11.69 -22.16
N ASN A 263 -22.76 12.11 -23.20
CA ASN A 263 -23.21 13.16 -24.11
C ASN A 263 -23.58 12.55 -25.47
N ALA A 264 -24.40 13.24 -26.25
CA ALA A 264 -24.90 12.73 -27.53
C ALA A 264 -23.85 12.73 -28.68
N ILE A 265 -22.62 13.22 -28.43
CA ILE A 265 -21.63 13.52 -29.49
C ILE A 265 -20.34 12.70 -29.34
N SER A 266 -19.84 12.46 -28.12
CA SER A 266 -18.60 11.74 -27.83
C SER A 266 -18.77 10.54 -26.89
N ASN A 267 -19.99 10.18 -26.45
CA ASN A 267 -20.29 9.19 -25.40
C ASN A 267 -19.65 9.49 -24.01
N GLU A 268 -18.59 10.29 -23.95
CA GLU A 268 -17.94 10.82 -22.75
C GLU A 268 -18.22 12.33 -22.66
N GLY A 269 -19.20 12.70 -21.84
CA GLY A 269 -19.48 14.09 -21.48
C GLY A 269 -18.70 14.53 -20.24
N GLN A 270 -19.35 15.30 -19.37
CA GLN A 270 -18.73 15.79 -18.14
C GLN A 270 -18.51 14.66 -17.12
N GLU A 271 -17.35 14.63 -16.47
CA GLU A 271 -17.11 13.75 -15.31
C GLU A 271 -18.07 14.10 -14.17
N VAL A 272 -18.69 13.09 -13.55
CA VAL A 272 -19.71 13.27 -12.51
C VAL A 272 -19.34 12.67 -11.17
N ALA A 273 -18.50 11.64 -11.16
CA ALA A 273 -18.12 10.89 -9.97
C ALA A 273 -16.85 10.06 -10.24
N ALA A 274 -16.25 9.54 -9.18
CA ALA A 274 -15.25 8.48 -9.25
C ALA A 274 -15.71 7.30 -8.38
N LYS A 275 -15.60 6.08 -8.92
CA LYS A 275 -15.83 4.84 -8.17
C LYS A 275 -14.47 4.29 -7.75
N ALA A 276 -14.26 4.12 -6.45
CA ALA A 276 -13.13 3.36 -5.91
C ALA A 276 -13.59 1.96 -5.50
N GLU A 277 -12.90 0.94 -5.99
CA GLU A 277 -13.02 -0.44 -5.52
C GLU A 277 -11.77 -0.78 -4.73
N VAL A 278 -11.91 -0.98 -3.42
CA VAL A 278 -10.81 -1.21 -2.49
C VAL A 278 -10.65 -2.70 -2.24
N TYR A 279 -9.41 -3.17 -2.42
CA TYR A 279 -9.00 -4.56 -2.21
C TYR A 279 -7.91 -4.58 -1.14
N TYR A 280 -8.19 -5.14 0.03
CA TYR A 280 -7.29 -5.01 1.17
C TYR A 280 -6.24 -6.09 1.30
N ASP A 281 -6.40 -7.25 0.66
CA ASP A 281 -5.49 -8.40 0.85
C ASP A 281 -5.05 -9.01 -0.48
N CYS A 282 -4.44 -8.18 -1.31
CA CYS A 282 -3.97 -8.56 -2.64
C CYS A 282 -2.61 -9.26 -2.53
N ALA A 283 -2.60 -10.58 -2.72
CA ALA A 283 -1.37 -11.33 -2.94
C ALA A 283 -1.05 -11.34 -4.43
N ALA A 284 0.06 -10.72 -4.83
CA ALA A 284 0.46 -10.65 -6.23
C ALA A 284 1.39 -11.80 -6.61
N ASN A 285 1.21 -12.32 -7.82
CA ASN A 285 2.16 -13.21 -8.46
C ASN A 285 2.61 -12.57 -9.78
N THR A 286 3.91 -12.57 -10.04
CA THR A 286 4.46 -12.19 -11.33
C THR A 286 4.07 -13.28 -12.35
N THR A 287 3.43 -12.90 -13.45
CA THR A 287 2.98 -13.85 -14.48
C THR A 287 3.87 -13.85 -15.71
N ASP A 288 5.16 -13.55 -15.56
CA ASP A 288 6.12 -13.65 -16.66
C ASP A 288 6.25 -15.12 -17.08
N GLU A 289 5.40 -15.53 -18.04
CA GLU A 289 5.54 -16.78 -18.75
C GLU A 289 6.88 -16.75 -19.49
N ALA A 290 7.75 -17.71 -19.18
CA ALA A 290 8.91 -18.04 -19.99
C ALA A 290 8.44 -18.53 -21.36
N GLY A 291 8.12 -17.62 -22.29
CA GLY A 291 7.56 -17.99 -23.58
C GLY A 291 7.47 -16.84 -24.57
N GLY A 292 8.48 -16.76 -25.45
CA GLY A 292 8.31 -16.33 -26.85
C GLY A 292 7.97 -14.85 -27.11
N ALA A 293 8.98 -14.12 -27.63
CA ALA A 293 8.90 -12.78 -28.20
C ALA A 293 8.58 -11.64 -27.21
N MET A 294 9.65 -11.10 -26.60
CA MET A 294 9.68 -9.80 -25.92
C MET A 294 9.06 -8.72 -26.81
N THR A 295 7.78 -8.43 -26.62
CA THR A 295 7.18 -7.16 -27.03
C THR A 295 7.34 -6.23 -25.83
N ILE A 296 8.44 -5.46 -25.83
CA ILE A 296 8.68 -4.29 -24.95
C ILE A 296 8.20 -4.54 -23.50
N SER A 297 8.95 -5.36 -22.78
CA SER A 297 8.68 -5.94 -21.45
C SER A 297 7.90 -5.06 -20.45
N SER A 298 6.57 -5.13 -20.44
CA SER A 298 5.75 -4.71 -19.30
C SER A 298 5.88 -5.73 -18.18
N PHE A 299 5.83 -5.30 -16.91
CA PHE A 299 5.68 -6.25 -15.81
C PHE A 299 4.18 -6.54 -15.63
N ASN A 300 3.82 -7.82 -15.67
CA ASN A 300 2.43 -8.26 -15.53
C ASN A 300 2.26 -8.98 -14.19
N TYR A 301 1.26 -8.57 -13.44
CA TYR A 301 0.95 -9.09 -12.11
C TYR A 301 -0.48 -9.59 -12.08
N THR A 302 -0.66 -10.79 -11.52
CA THR A 302 -1.99 -11.27 -11.14
C THR A 302 -2.10 -11.24 -9.62
N MET A 303 -3.05 -10.46 -9.12
CA MET A 303 -3.36 -10.37 -7.69
C MET A 303 -4.68 -11.06 -7.40
N THR A 304 -4.71 -11.88 -6.35
CA THR A 304 -5.97 -12.43 -5.85
C THR A 304 -6.34 -11.73 -4.56
N ALA A 305 -7.57 -11.22 -4.49
CA ALA A 305 -8.15 -10.60 -3.31
C ALA A 305 -9.36 -11.43 -2.85
N GLY A 306 -9.28 -12.01 -1.66
CA GLY A 306 -10.38 -12.74 -1.01
C GLY A 306 -11.11 -11.90 0.03
N GLU A 307 -11.85 -12.54 0.95
CA GLU A 307 -12.32 -11.87 2.17
C GLU A 307 -11.15 -11.33 2.99
N TYR A 308 -11.29 -10.17 3.64
CA TYR A 308 -10.31 -9.72 4.64
C TYR A 308 -10.92 -9.68 6.03
N THR A 309 -10.06 -9.74 7.05
CA THR A 309 -10.42 -9.51 8.44
C THR A 309 -9.90 -8.13 8.85
N ASP A 310 -10.77 -7.30 9.42
CA ASP A 310 -10.38 -5.97 9.91
C ASP A 310 -9.66 -6.04 11.27
N GLU A 311 -9.30 -4.88 11.82
CA GLU A 311 -8.66 -4.74 13.13
C GLU A 311 -9.54 -5.19 14.31
N ASN A 312 -10.84 -5.39 14.09
CA ASN A 312 -11.82 -5.82 15.10
C ASN A 312 -12.21 -7.31 14.94
N ASP A 313 -11.45 -8.07 14.15
CA ASP A 313 -11.68 -9.49 13.86
C ASP A 313 -12.97 -9.78 13.07
N VAL A 314 -13.52 -8.76 12.38
CA VAL A 314 -14.70 -8.90 11.55
C VAL A 314 -14.29 -9.22 10.11
N LYS A 315 -14.92 -10.24 9.52
CA LYS A 315 -14.72 -10.60 8.11
C LYS A 315 -15.57 -9.72 7.21
N HIS A 316 -14.96 -9.21 6.15
CA HIS A 316 -15.61 -8.38 5.14
C HIS A 316 -15.40 -8.96 3.75
N SER A 317 -16.44 -8.92 2.93
CA SER A 317 -16.37 -9.27 1.51
C SER A 317 -15.61 -8.18 0.72
N GLN A 318 -15.01 -8.56 -0.41
CA GLN A 318 -14.29 -7.64 -1.30
C GLN A 318 -14.85 -7.66 -2.73
N PRO A 319 -14.72 -6.55 -3.49
CA PRO A 319 -14.21 -5.25 -3.06
C PRO A 319 -15.16 -4.48 -2.15
N GLU A 320 -14.60 -3.57 -1.35
CA GLU A 320 -15.37 -2.46 -0.78
C GLU A 320 -15.56 -1.40 -1.88
N GLU A 321 -16.81 -1.06 -2.18
CA GLU A 321 -17.13 -0.06 -3.20
C GLU A 321 -17.43 1.29 -2.54
N GLN A 322 -16.67 2.32 -2.91
CA GLN A 322 -16.87 3.69 -2.46
C GLN A 322 -17.13 4.60 -3.65
N LEU A 323 -18.20 5.38 -3.58
CA LEU A 323 -18.55 6.36 -4.61
C LEU A 323 -18.21 7.77 -4.12
N TYR A 324 -17.36 8.44 -4.87
CA TYR A 324 -16.99 9.84 -4.64
C TYR A 324 -17.69 10.72 -5.66
N THR A 325 -18.32 11.81 -5.20
CA THR A 325 -18.69 12.90 -6.12
C THR A 325 -17.43 13.50 -6.75
N ALA A 326 -17.57 14.14 -7.91
CA ALA A 326 -16.44 14.82 -8.56
C ALA A 326 -15.67 15.74 -7.59
N SER A 327 -16.37 16.55 -6.79
CA SER A 327 -15.73 17.46 -5.83
C SER A 327 -15.03 16.72 -4.68
N GLN A 328 -15.57 15.61 -4.18
CA GLN A 328 -14.91 14.81 -3.15
C GLN A 328 -13.65 14.15 -3.69
N TRP A 329 -13.69 13.66 -4.93
CA TRP A 329 -12.54 13.06 -5.59
C TRP A 329 -11.46 14.12 -5.88
N GLU A 330 -11.86 15.27 -6.44
CA GLU A 330 -10.98 16.42 -6.64
C GLU A 330 -10.31 16.83 -5.33
N LEU A 331 -11.01 16.85 -4.20
CA LEU A 331 -10.40 17.17 -2.91
C LEU A 331 -9.38 16.13 -2.44
N LEU A 332 -9.61 14.84 -2.69
CA LEU A 332 -8.61 13.80 -2.37
C LEU A 332 -7.38 13.90 -3.29
N ALA A 333 -7.58 14.22 -4.56
CA ALA A 333 -6.51 14.33 -5.56
C ALA A 333 -5.73 15.65 -5.48
N LEU A 334 -6.42 16.80 -5.48
CA LEU A 334 -5.81 18.14 -5.43
C LEU A 334 -5.02 18.40 -4.16
N ASN A 335 -5.45 17.79 -3.06
CA ASN A 335 -4.74 17.91 -1.81
C ASN A 335 -3.64 16.83 -1.67
N ASP A 336 -3.35 16.07 -2.71
CA ASP A 336 -2.35 15.01 -2.69
C ASP A 336 -2.57 13.89 -1.66
N VAL A 337 -3.82 13.67 -1.22
CA VAL A 337 -4.14 12.59 -0.27
C VAL A 337 -3.90 11.22 -0.91
N VAL A 338 -4.36 11.06 -2.15
CA VAL A 338 -4.29 9.81 -2.92
C VAL A 338 -3.30 9.88 -4.09
N THR A 339 -2.65 11.02 -4.34
CA THR A 339 -1.50 11.18 -5.27
C THR A 339 -0.22 11.25 -4.42
N PRO A 340 0.47 10.13 -4.26
CA PRO A 340 1.36 9.96 -3.12
C PRO A 340 2.81 10.33 -3.39
N GLN A 341 3.25 10.58 -4.63
CA GLN A 341 4.67 10.58 -5.01
C GLN A 341 5.57 11.28 -3.98
N PRO A 342 6.27 10.52 -3.11
CA PRO A 342 7.48 11.05 -2.51
C PRO A 342 8.53 11.04 -3.63
N THR A 343 9.22 12.16 -3.84
CA THR A 343 10.41 12.08 -4.70
C THR A 343 11.44 11.24 -3.95
N LEU A 344 12.07 10.28 -4.64
CA LEU A 344 13.14 9.46 -4.03
C LEU A 344 14.31 10.34 -3.53
N GLU A 345 14.38 11.59 -4.00
CA GLU A 345 15.29 12.66 -3.57
C GLU A 345 15.15 12.99 -2.08
N LEU A 346 13.96 12.80 -1.53
CA LEU A 346 13.64 13.20 -0.16
C LEU A 346 14.35 12.34 0.90
N ILE A 347 14.79 11.14 0.52
CA ILE A 347 15.32 10.12 1.44
C ILE A 347 16.74 9.65 1.09
N ALA A 348 17.31 10.13 -0.02
CA ALA A 348 18.69 9.84 -0.44
C ALA A 348 19.74 10.52 0.44
#